data_AF-A0A9J5ZPH7-F1
#
_entry.id   AF-A0A9J5ZPH7-F1
#
_cell.length_a   1.000
_cell.length_b   1.000
_cell.length_c   1.000
_cell.angle_alpha   90.00
_cell.angle_beta   90.00
_cell.angle_gamma   90.00
#
_symmetry.space_group_name_H-M   'P 1'
#
loop_
_entity.id
_entity.type
_entity.pdbx_description
1 polymer ?
#
loop_
_entity_poly.entity_id
_entity_poly.type
_entity_poly.pdbx_seq_one_letter_code
_entity_poly.pdbx_strand_id
1 'polypeptide(L)'
;MKSFITPLIEETHADLLSNITTVSRAPALDRGIFLLGIQVEYTNAKSCLQYCDDEVAYMTCPSSGDEQISQVCVNCCTADEGCKLFKTDGLLICTGTKD
;
A
#
# COMPACT_ATOMS: atom_id res chain seq x y z
N MET A 1 19.18 30.40 -10.90
CA MET A 1 18.26 29.79 -11.87
C MET A 1 17.58 28.62 -11.19
N LYS A 2 16.26 28.69 -10.97
CA LYS A 2 15.47 27.59 -10.41
C LYS A 2 15.17 26.62 -11.54
N SER A 3 15.67 25.39 -11.43
CA SER A 3 15.29 24.29 -12.32
C SER A 3 14.11 23.56 -11.68
N PHE A 4 12.94 23.71 -12.27
CA PHE A 4 11.76 22.92 -11.94
C PHE A 4 11.84 21.63 -12.77
N ILE A 5 12.17 20.51 -12.13
CA ILE A 5 11.98 19.19 -12.71
C ILE A 5 10.80 18.57 -11.96
N THR A 6 9.63 18.63 -12.58
CA THR A 6 8.42 17.91 -12.16
C THR A 6 8.66 16.42 -12.38
N PRO A 7 8.51 15.52 -11.38
CA PRO A 7 8.42 14.11 -11.66
C PRO A 7 7.06 13.83 -12.30
N LEU A 8 7.12 13.28 -13.51
CA LEU A 8 5.97 12.73 -14.22
C LEU A 8 5.41 11.58 -13.40
N ILE A 9 4.26 11.81 -12.77
CA ILE A 9 3.29 10.76 -12.45
C ILE A 9 2.79 10.23 -13.78
N GLU A 10 3.26 9.05 -14.17
CA GLU A 10 2.66 8.21 -15.19
C GLU A 10 2.56 6.79 -14.63
N GLU A 11 1.54 6.59 -13.78
CA GLU A 11 0.53 5.56 -14.01
C GLU A 11 1.08 4.24 -14.60
N THR A 12 1.81 3.44 -13.80
CA THR A 12 2.16 2.07 -14.20
C THR A 12 0.93 1.16 -14.05
N HIS A 13 -0.08 1.40 -14.88
CA HIS A 13 -1.16 0.48 -15.17
C HIS A 13 -0.73 -0.38 -16.34
N ALA A 14 -0.02 -1.47 -16.05
CA ALA A 14 0.25 -2.51 -17.03
C ALA A 14 0.25 -3.88 -16.33
N ASP A 15 -0.93 -4.50 -16.29
CA ASP A 15 -1.18 -5.71 -17.09
C ASP A 15 0.00 -6.68 -17.26
N LEU A 16 0.58 -7.18 -16.17
CA LEU A 16 1.56 -8.26 -16.27
C LEU A 16 1.04 -9.54 -15.62
N LEU A 17 0.36 -10.28 -16.49
CA LEU A 17 0.25 -11.75 -16.54
C LEU A 17 -1.02 -12.36 -15.95
N SER A 18 -2.11 -12.14 -16.69
CA SER A 18 -3.00 -13.24 -17.10
C SER A 18 -2.16 -14.47 -17.51
N ASN A 19 -2.18 -15.50 -16.67
CA ASN A 19 -1.84 -16.88 -17.03
C ASN A 19 -2.53 -17.73 -15.95
N ILE A 20 -3.65 -18.37 -16.24
CA ILE A 20 -3.66 -19.59 -17.05
C ILE A 20 -4.96 -19.63 -17.85
N THR A 21 -4.84 -19.59 -19.18
CA THR A 21 -5.89 -20.00 -20.09
C THR A 21 -6.01 -21.52 -20.03
N THR A 22 -7.08 -22.05 -19.45
CA THR A 22 -7.56 -23.39 -19.80
C THR A 22 -9.06 -23.34 -20.03
N VAL A 23 -9.46 -22.82 -21.19
CA VAL A 23 -10.77 -23.12 -21.77
C VAL A 23 -10.70 -24.55 -22.28
N SER A 24 -11.06 -25.51 -21.42
CA SER A 24 -11.27 -26.89 -21.86
C SER A 24 -12.68 -26.99 -22.44
N ARG A 25 -12.76 -26.96 -23.76
CA ARG A 25 -14.01 -27.13 -24.52
C ARG A 25 -14.29 -28.63 -24.61
N ALA A 26 -15.35 -29.10 -23.94
CA ALA A 26 -15.86 -30.47 -24.10
C ALA A 26 -17.36 -30.44 -24.46
N PRO A 27 -17.83 -31.40 -25.28
CA PRO A 27 -19.16 -31.36 -25.88
C PRO A 27 -20.25 -31.65 -24.84
N ALA A 28 -21.41 -31.03 -25.06
CA ALA A 28 -22.60 -31.17 -24.23
C ALA A 28 -23.03 -32.65 -24.12
N LEU A 29 -23.05 -33.20 -22.91
CA LEU A 29 -23.87 -34.34 -22.57
C LEU A 29 -24.43 -34.21 -21.15
N ASP A 30 -25.75 -34.21 -21.13
CA ASP A 30 -26.73 -34.30 -20.06
C ASP A 30 -26.26 -35.00 -18.76
N ARG A 31 -26.00 -34.20 -17.72
CA ARG A 31 -26.32 -34.42 -16.28
C ARG A 31 -25.76 -33.26 -15.46
N GLY A 32 -26.65 -32.49 -14.85
CA GLY A 32 -26.34 -31.21 -14.20
C GLY A 32 -25.26 -31.31 -13.12
N ILE A 33 -24.22 -30.48 -13.28
CA ILE A 33 -23.22 -30.19 -12.26
C ILE A 33 -23.70 -28.96 -11.48
N PHE A 34 -23.99 -29.13 -10.19
CA PHE A 34 -24.17 -28.00 -9.28
C PHE A 34 -22.79 -27.43 -8.94
N LEU A 35 -22.40 -26.36 -9.62
CA LEU A 35 -21.22 -25.56 -9.25
C LEU A 35 -21.61 -24.68 -8.06
N LEU A 36 -21.12 -25.03 -6.86
CA LEU A 36 -21.07 -24.10 -5.74
C LEU A 36 -20.06 -23.01 -6.09
N GLY A 37 -20.55 -21.89 -6.63
CA GLY A 37 -19.74 -20.70 -6.87
C GLY A 37 -19.24 -20.14 -5.54
N ILE A 38 -17.94 -20.19 -5.30
CA ILE A 38 -17.32 -19.49 -4.18
C ILE A 38 -17.16 -18.03 -4.63
N GLN A 39 -17.97 -17.13 -4.08
CA GLN A 39 -17.81 -15.69 -4.24
C GLN A 39 -16.57 -15.27 -3.45
N VAL A 40 -15.42 -15.17 -4.12
CA VAL A 40 -14.20 -14.60 -3.52
C VAL A 40 -14.27 -13.09 -3.69
N GLU A 41 -14.61 -12.38 -2.62
CA GLU A 41 -14.56 -10.93 -2.58
C GLU A 41 -13.08 -10.52 -2.42
N TYR A 42 -12.48 -10.00 -3.49
CA TYR A 42 -11.09 -9.55 -3.48
C TYR A 42 -11.06 -8.13 -2.94
N THR A 43 -10.84 -7.99 -1.63
CA THR A 43 -10.58 -6.68 -1.04
C THR A 43 -9.17 -6.25 -1.43
N ASN A 44 -9.01 -5.02 -1.92
CA ASN A 44 -7.68 -4.44 -2.17
C ASN A 44 -7.03 -4.09 -0.83
N ALA A 45 -6.57 -5.09 -0.10
CA ALA A 45 -5.81 -4.88 1.12
C ALA A 45 -4.41 -4.38 0.72
N LYS A 46 -4.05 -3.16 1.12
CA LYS A 46 -2.68 -2.70 0.98
C LYS A 46 -1.79 -3.54 1.88
N SER A 47 -0.69 -4.01 1.30
CA SER A 47 0.39 -4.65 2.04
C SER A 47 1.57 -3.67 2.11
N CYS A 48 2.02 -3.39 3.32
CA CYS A 48 3.19 -2.54 3.56
C CYS A 48 4.41 -3.39 3.88
N LEU A 49 5.55 -3.03 3.31
CA LEU A 49 6.82 -3.62 3.70
C LEU A 49 7.25 -3.07 5.07
N GLN A 50 7.65 -3.97 5.97
CA GLN A 50 8.12 -3.64 7.31
C GLN A 50 9.62 -3.33 7.30
N TYR A 51 10.00 -2.13 6.84
CA TYR A 51 11.36 -1.62 6.95
C TYR A 51 11.37 -0.29 7.73
N CYS A 52 12.49 0.01 8.38
CA CYS A 52 12.69 1.29 9.06
C CYS A 52 13.19 2.31 8.03
N ASP A 53 12.57 3.48 7.97
CA ASP A 53 13.07 4.59 7.17
C ASP A 53 14.12 5.36 7.99
N ASP A 54 15.39 5.27 7.58
CA ASP A 54 16.52 5.89 8.28
C ASP A 54 16.47 7.43 8.28
N GLU A 55 15.65 8.05 7.42
CA GLU A 55 15.44 9.51 7.44
C GLU A 55 14.52 9.96 8.57
N VAL A 56 13.75 9.04 9.17
CA VAL A 56 12.82 9.32 10.27
C VAL A 56 13.59 9.46 11.57
N ALA A 57 13.65 10.69 12.09
CA ALA A 57 14.27 10.97 13.38
C ALA A 57 13.29 10.77 14.54
N TYR A 58 12.04 11.20 14.36
CA TYR A 58 10.98 11.07 15.35
C TYR A 58 9.60 11.12 14.67
N MET A 59 8.57 10.73 15.42
CA MET A 59 7.19 10.91 15.02
C MET A 59 6.35 11.57 16.10
N THR A 60 5.23 12.19 15.70
CA THR A 60 4.16 12.61 16.63
C THR A 60 2.85 11.96 16.19
N CYS A 61 2.04 11.55 17.16
CA CYS A 61 0.78 10.85 16.89
C CYS A 61 -0.38 11.51 17.62
N PRO A 62 -1.59 11.52 17.03
CA PRO A 62 -2.76 12.13 17.68
C PRO A 62 -3.07 11.55 19.06
N SER A 63 -2.76 10.27 19.28
CA SER A 63 -2.96 9.55 20.55
C SER A 63 -2.04 10.04 21.68
N SER A 64 -0.84 10.53 21.35
CA SER A 64 0.16 11.05 22.30
C SER A 64 0.29 12.58 22.25
N GLY A 65 -0.53 13.25 21.43
CA GLY A 65 -0.49 14.70 21.26
C GLY A 65 0.80 15.18 20.60
N ASP A 66 1.50 16.10 21.25
CA ASP A 66 2.73 16.72 20.75
C ASP A 66 4.01 15.99 21.20
N GLU A 67 3.89 14.83 21.86
CA GLU A 67 5.04 14.01 22.27
C GLU A 67 5.85 13.57 21.04
N GLN A 68 7.14 13.87 21.06
CA GLN A 68 8.09 13.39 20.05
C GLN A 68 8.62 12.02 20.44
N ILE A 69 8.18 11.01 19.71
CA ILE A 69 8.60 9.62 19.91
C ILE A 69 9.81 9.38 19.00
N SER A 70 10.99 9.24 19.61
CA SER A 70 12.26 8.99 18.90
C SER A 70 12.63 7.51 18.88
N GLN A 71 13.63 7.14 18.07
CA GLN A 71 14.09 5.75 17.90
C GLN A 71 12.98 4.79 17.41
N VAL A 72 12.14 5.26 16.49
CA VAL A 72 11.05 4.48 15.90
C VAL A 72 11.52 3.76 14.64
N CYS A 73 11.16 2.48 14.51
CA CYS A 73 11.28 1.75 13.24
C CYS A 73 9.93 1.82 12.53
N VAL A 74 9.78 2.78 11.63
CA VAL A 74 8.53 3.03 10.90
C VAL A 74 8.86 3.59 9.53
N ASN A 75 7.98 3.37 8.56
CA ASN A 75 7.96 4.09 7.29
C ASN A 75 6.55 4.64 7.03
N CYS A 76 6.41 5.46 5.98
CA CYS A 76 5.14 6.11 5.67
C CYS A 76 3.97 5.15 5.42
N CYS A 77 4.24 3.95 4.91
CA CYS A 77 3.21 2.94 4.67
C CYS A 77 2.71 2.34 5.98
N THR A 78 3.63 2.09 6.91
CA THR A 78 3.35 1.41 8.18
C THR A 78 2.96 2.37 9.31
N ALA A 79 3.09 3.68 9.10
CA ALA A 79 2.73 4.69 10.06
C ALA A 79 1.22 4.64 10.35
N ASP A 80 0.86 4.67 11.63
CA ASP A 80 -0.54 4.73 12.05
C ASP A 80 -1.20 6.01 11.53
N GLU A 81 -2.52 5.93 11.38
CA GLU A 81 -3.33 7.03 10.85
C GLU A 81 -3.11 8.33 11.63
N GLY A 82 -2.79 9.39 10.89
CA GLY A 82 -2.56 10.71 11.47
C GLY A 82 -1.21 10.87 12.16
N CYS A 83 -0.41 9.81 12.33
CA CYS A 83 0.96 9.94 12.82
C CYS A 83 1.83 10.63 11.78
N LYS A 84 2.61 11.61 12.22
CA LYS A 84 3.49 12.42 11.38
C LYS A 84 4.93 12.02 11.63
N LEU A 85 5.65 11.69 10.56
CA LEU A 85 7.06 11.31 10.61
C LEU A 85 7.92 12.51 10.22
N PHE A 86 8.98 12.78 10.97
CA PHE A 86 9.84 13.96 10.77
C PHE A 86 11.32 13.59 10.66
N LYS A 87 12.06 14.37 9.88
CA LYS A 87 13.52 14.36 9.82
C LYS A 87 14.13 15.07 11.04
N THR A 88 15.45 14.96 11.20
CA THR A 88 16.19 15.60 12.30
C THR A 88 16.11 17.13 12.28
N ASP A 89 15.91 17.74 11.10
CA ASP A 89 15.73 19.18 10.93
C ASP A 89 14.27 19.65 11.16
N GLY A 90 13.37 18.74 11.54
CA GLY A 90 11.96 18.99 11.77
C GLY A 90 11.11 19.02 10.50
N LEU A 91 11.67 18.66 9.33
CA LEU A 91 10.90 18.56 8.10
C LEU A 91 9.94 17.37 8.15
N LEU A 92 8.67 17.61 7.84
CA LEU A 92 7.65 16.56 7.72
C LEU A 92 7.96 15.69 6.49
N ILE A 93 8.08 14.38 6.72
CA ILE A 93 8.26 13.37 5.67
C ILE A 93 6.88 12.96 5.13
N CYS A 94 5.99 12.52 6.02
CA CYS A 94 4.65 12.06 5.66
C CYS A 94 3.72 12.02 6.88
N THR A 95 2.42 11.87 6.60
CA THR A 95 1.39 11.52 7.59
C THR A 95 0.85 10.15 7.26
N GLY A 96 0.79 9.24 8.24
CA GLY A 96 0.22 7.92 8.07
C GLY A 96 -1.25 7.99 7.71
N THR A 97 -1.69 7.12 6.80
CA THR A 97 -3.06 7.06 6.29
C THR A 97 -3.59 5.65 6.46
N LYS A 98 -4.85 5.51 6.88
CA LYS A 98 -5.57 4.26 6.60
C LYS A 98 -5.96 4.25 5.13
N ASP A 99 -5.77 3.09 4.53
CA ASP A 99 -6.43 2.76 3.27
C ASP A 99 -7.91 2.43 3.50
#